data_AF-W7QAB9-F1
#
_entry.id   AF-W7QAB9-F1
#
_cell.length_a   1.000
_cell.length_b   1.000
_cell.length_c   1.000
_cell.angle_alpha   90.00
_cell.angle_beta   90.00
_cell.angle_gamma   90.00
#
_symmetry.space_group_name_H-M   'P 1'
#
loop_
_entity.id
_entity.type
_entity.pdbx_description
1 polymer ?
#
loop_
_entity_poly.entity_id
_entity_poly.type
_entity_poly.pdbx_seq_one_letter_code
_entity_poly.pdbx_strand_id
1 'polypeptide(L)'
;MLLVTILGPGVLAGIIAIALRSIGFIGKLLYETIEEIHPTPVEAISATGAGRMQVMSYGVLPQVMPAFAGISVYRWDINIRESTVLGLVGAGGIGLQLNSAINSLAWNQVSVIFLMIFVTVLASEWVSARVRHAII
;
A
#
# COMPACT_ATOMS: atom_id res chain seq x y z
N MET A 1 -3.27 -17.07 5.64
CA MET A 1 -3.76 -18.16 6.50
C MET A 1 -2.86 -18.42 7.69
N LEU A 2 -1.53 -18.52 7.52
CA LEU A 2 -0.57 -18.75 8.61
C LEU A 2 -0.71 -17.77 9.79
N LEU A 3 -0.95 -16.48 9.53
CA LEU A 3 -1.13 -15.49 10.60
C LEU A 3 -2.50 -15.56 11.29
N VAL A 4 -3.57 -15.87 10.53
CA VAL A 4 -4.93 -16.05 11.06
C VAL A 4 -5.00 -17.29 11.96
N THR A 5 -4.23 -18.33 11.65
CA THR A 5 -4.12 -19.52 12.51
C THR A 5 -3.32 -19.28 13.79
N ILE A 6 -2.40 -18.31 13.82
CA ILE A 6 -1.56 -18.00 14.99
C ILE A 6 -2.20 -16.95 15.90
N LEU A 7 -2.72 -15.85 15.34
CA LEU A 7 -3.34 -14.75 16.10
C LEU A 7 -4.86 -14.94 16.32
N GLY A 8 -5.48 -15.91 15.66
CA GLY A 8 -6.92 -16.04 15.57
C GLY A 8 -7.54 -15.12 14.50
N PRO A 9 -8.79 -15.39 14.08
CA PRO A 9 -9.53 -14.53 13.17
C PRO A 9 -9.78 -13.15 13.80
N GLY A 10 -9.46 -12.09 13.06
CA GLY A 10 -9.69 -10.72 13.52
C GLY A 10 -8.94 -9.66 12.72
N VAL A 11 -9.32 -8.39 12.97
CA VAL A 11 -8.76 -7.19 12.31
C VAL A 11 -7.25 -7.11 12.45
N LEU A 12 -6.72 -7.44 13.63
CA LEU A 12 -5.28 -7.39 13.90
C LEU A 12 -4.49 -8.35 13.01
N ALA A 13 -4.97 -9.58 12.81
CA ALA A 13 -4.32 -10.55 11.93
C ALA A 13 -4.32 -10.08 10.46
N GLY A 14 -5.40 -9.43 10.02
CA GLY A 14 -5.49 -8.80 8.70
C GLY A 14 -4.47 -7.67 8.52
N ILE A 15 -4.41 -6.75 9.48
CA ILE A 15 -3.50 -5.59 9.45
C ILE A 15 -2.05 -6.07 9.37
N ILE A 16 -1.65 -7.01 10.24
CA ILE A 16 -0.26 -7.50 10.26
C ILE A 16 0.07 -8.26 8.97
N ALA A 17 -0.87 -9.05 8.43
CA ALA A 17 -0.66 -9.74 7.15
C ALA A 17 -0.43 -8.75 6.00
N ILE A 18 -1.22 -7.69 5.91
CA ILE A 18 -1.04 -6.62 4.93
C ILE A 18 0.28 -5.88 5.16
N ALA A 19 0.60 -5.55 6.42
CA ALA A 19 1.78 -4.78 6.77
C ALA A 19 3.08 -5.52 6.39
N LEU A 20 3.21 -6.80 6.75
CA LEU A 20 4.40 -7.60 6.42
C LEU A 20 4.61 -7.71 4.90
N ARG A 21 3.53 -7.97 4.16
CA ARG A 21 3.57 -8.01 2.70
C ARG A 21 3.93 -6.65 2.10
N SER A 22 3.37 -5.58 2.65
CA SER A 22 3.62 -4.22 2.17
C SER A 22 5.08 -3.80 2.39
N ILE A 23 5.65 -4.11 3.56
CA ILE A 23 7.05 -3.78 3.88
C ILE A 23 8.00 -4.47 2.90
N GLY A 24 7.82 -5.78 2.65
CA GLY A 24 8.67 -6.51 1.71
C GLY A 24 8.57 -5.97 0.28
N PHE A 25 7.36 -5.64 -0.16
CA PHE A 25 7.13 -5.07 -1.50
C PHE A 25 7.76 -3.69 -1.66
N ILE A 26 7.50 -2.77 -0.71
CA ILE A 26 8.05 -1.41 -0.73
C ILE A 26 9.58 -1.46 -0.66
N GLY A 27 10.13 -2.30 0.24
CA GLY A 27 11.57 -2.43 0.40
C GLY A 27 12.27 -2.88 -0.88
N LYS A 28 11.70 -3.87 -1.59
CA LYS A 28 12.25 -4.33 -2.88
C LYS A 28 12.23 -3.22 -3.94
N LEU A 29 11.09 -2.57 -4.15
CA LEU A 29 10.97 -1.55 -5.19
C LEU A 29 11.82 -0.31 -4.90
N LEU A 30 11.93 0.10 -3.63
CA LEU A 30 12.82 1.19 -3.24
C LEU A 30 14.29 0.81 -3.41
N TYR A 31 14.66 -0.43 -3.11
CA TYR A 31 16.01 -0.93 -3.38
C TYR A 31 16.34 -0.86 -4.87
N GLU A 32 15.46 -1.35 -5.74
CA GLU A 32 15.62 -1.26 -7.20
C GLU A 32 15.74 0.20 -7.66
N THR A 33 14.91 1.10 -7.12
CA THR A 33 14.99 2.54 -7.41
C THR A 33 16.33 3.15 -6.97
N ILE A 34 16.82 2.77 -5.79
CA ILE A 34 18.11 3.26 -5.26
C ILE A 34 19.27 2.78 -6.13
N GLU A 35 19.19 1.56 -6.67
CA GLU A 35 20.23 1.00 -7.54
C GLU A 35 20.25 1.67 -8.93
N GLU A 36 19.13 2.25 -9.36
CA GLU A 36 18.98 2.96 -10.64
C GLU A 36 19.32 4.47 -10.59
N ILE A 37 19.68 5.03 -9.42
CA ILE A 37 19.98 6.47 -9.31
C ILE A 37 21.20 6.87 -10.14
N HIS A 38 21.22 8.13 -10.60
CA HIS A 38 22.39 8.66 -11.28
C HIS A 38 23.52 8.94 -10.26
N PRO A 39 24.75 8.47 -10.52
CA PRO A 39 25.88 8.68 -9.61
C PRO A 39 26.41 10.12 -9.66
N THR A 40 26.27 10.82 -10.79
CA THR A 40 26.86 12.15 -11.00
C THR A 40 26.42 13.20 -9.96
N PRO A 41 25.11 13.36 -9.62
CA PRO A 41 24.70 14.27 -8.54
C PRO A 41 25.27 13.89 -7.16
N VAL A 42 25.42 12.59 -6.89
CA VAL A 42 25.95 12.08 -5.62
C VAL A 42 27.43 12.40 -5.49
N GLU A 43 28.20 12.17 -6.55
CA GLU A 43 29.63 12.50 -6.63
C GLU A 43 29.88 14.01 -6.53
N ALA A 44 29.05 14.83 -7.21
CA ALA A 44 29.16 16.28 -7.16
C ALA A 44 28.99 16.83 -5.74
N ILE A 45 28.00 16.33 -4.98
CA ILE A 45 27.78 16.74 -3.59
C ILE A 45 28.91 16.22 -2.68
N SER A 46 29.40 15.01 -2.92
CA SER A 46 30.55 14.47 -2.19
C SER A 46 31.81 15.34 -2.40
N ALA A 47 32.03 15.81 -3.63
CA ALA A 47 33.17 16.64 -4.00
C ALA A 47 33.19 18.02 -3.34
N THR A 48 32.05 18.52 -2.85
CA THR A 48 32.01 19.78 -2.07
C THR A 48 32.50 19.61 -0.63
N GLY A 49 32.90 18.40 -0.22
CA GLY A 49 33.27 18.08 1.16
C GLY A 49 32.06 17.79 2.06
N ALA A 50 30.89 17.48 1.47
CA ALA A 50 29.69 17.17 2.23
C ALA A 50 29.82 15.87 3.02
N GLY A 51 29.29 15.85 4.25
CA GLY A 51 29.26 14.66 5.09
C GLY A 51 28.31 13.58 4.55
N ARG A 52 28.46 12.33 5.00
CA ARG A 52 27.63 11.17 4.56
C ARG A 52 26.12 11.43 4.63
N MET A 53 25.65 12.07 5.70
CA MET A 53 24.22 12.38 5.85
C MET A 53 23.74 13.41 4.83
N GLN A 54 24.59 14.39 4.48
CA GLN A 54 24.26 15.41 3.48
C GLN A 54 24.22 14.80 2.07
N VAL A 55 25.16 13.91 1.74
CA VAL A 55 25.15 13.17 0.47
C VAL A 55 23.88 12.30 0.35
N MET A 56 23.47 11.64 1.43
CA MET A 56 22.22 10.86 1.44
C MET A 56 20.99 11.76 1.25
N SER A 57 20.88 12.85 2.01
CA SER A 57 19.69 13.71 2.00
C SER A 57 19.54 14.56 0.73
N TYR A 58 20.65 14.96 0.10
CA TYR A 58 20.63 15.86 -1.06
C TYR A 58 21.03 15.18 -2.38
N GLY A 59 21.77 14.07 -2.32
CA GLY A 59 22.19 13.31 -3.50
C GLY A 59 21.26 12.15 -3.82
N VAL A 60 20.85 11.38 -2.82
CA VAL A 60 20.08 10.15 -3.03
C VAL A 60 18.58 10.37 -2.83
N LEU A 61 18.19 10.91 -1.67
CA LEU A 61 16.78 11.06 -1.29
C LEU A 61 15.92 11.76 -2.37
N PRO A 62 16.35 12.89 -2.98
CA PRO A 62 15.52 13.59 -3.95
C PRO A 62 15.26 12.77 -5.23
N GLN A 63 16.19 11.90 -5.62
CA GLN A 63 16.04 11.02 -6.79
C GLN A 63 15.02 9.90 -6.52
N VAL A 64 14.96 9.41 -5.28
CA VAL A 64 14.10 8.27 -4.88
C VAL A 64 12.71 8.74 -4.43
N MET A 65 12.55 9.99 -3.99
CA MET A 65 11.28 10.49 -3.47
C MET A 65 10.07 10.39 -4.43
N PRO A 66 10.19 10.69 -5.74
CA PRO A 66 9.08 10.53 -6.67
C PRO A 66 8.60 9.07 -6.75
N ALA A 67 9.54 8.13 -6.82
CA ALA A 67 9.23 6.70 -6.80
C ALA A 67 8.61 6.27 -5.47
N PHE A 68 9.16 6.72 -4.33
CA PHE A 68 8.60 6.43 -3.01
C PHE A 68 7.14 6.88 -2.88
N ALA A 69 6.82 8.09 -3.37
CA ALA A 69 5.46 8.60 -3.36
C ALA A 69 4.54 7.76 -4.28
N GLY A 70 5.01 7.43 -5.49
CA GLY A 70 4.28 6.57 -6.43
C GLY A 70 3.99 5.18 -5.86
N ILE A 71 4.99 4.54 -5.26
CA ILE A 71 4.88 3.22 -4.61
C ILE A 71 3.92 3.29 -3.43
N SER A 72 3.98 4.35 -2.62
CA SER A 72 3.11 4.54 -1.45
C SER A 72 1.64 4.68 -1.84
N VAL A 73 1.34 5.48 -2.86
CA VAL A 73 -0.02 5.67 -3.39
C VAL A 73 -0.54 4.36 -4.01
N TYR A 74 0.31 3.67 -4.78
CA TYR A 74 -0.04 2.37 -5.36
C TYR A 74 -0.35 1.33 -4.26
N ARG A 75 0.45 1.29 -3.19
CA ARG A 75 0.21 0.39 -2.05
C ARG A 75 -1.06 0.75 -1.29
N TRP A 76 -1.38 2.02 -1.16
CA TRP A 76 -2.61 2.47 -0.52
C TRP A 76 -3.85 1.96 -1.28
N ASP A 77 -3.87 2.07 -2.61
CA ASP A 77 -4.94 1.51 -3.44
C ASP A 77 -5.08 -0.01 -3.27
N ILE A 78 -3.95 -0.73 -3.32
CA ILE A 78 -3.95 -2.18 -3.11
C ILE A 78 -4.46 -2.54 -1.71
N ASN A 79 -4.06 -1.80 -0.66
CA ASN A 79 -4.49 -2.07 0.70
C ASN A 79 -6.01 -1.94 0.86
N ILE A 80 -6.64 -0.96 0.20
CA ILE A 80 -8.10 -0.80 0.19
C ILE A 80 -8.77 -2.04 -0.42
N ARG A 81 -8.26 -2.52 -1.56
CA ARG A 81 -8.79 -3.70 -2.24
C ARG A 81 -8.54 -4.99 -1.45
N GLU A 82 -7.32 -5.18 -0.94
CA GLU A 82 -6.91 -6.32 -0.12
C GLU A 82 -7.75 -6.40 1.18
N SER A 83 -8.12 -5.27 1.79
CA SER A 83 -8.94 -5.24 3.01
C SER A 83 -10.33 -5.87 2.81
N THR A 84 -10.93 -5.70 1.63
CA THR A 84 -12.24 -6.28 1.29
C THR A 84 -12.14 -7.80 1.16
N VAL A 85 -11.10 -8.29 0.47
CA VAL A 85 -10.83 -9.73 0.31
C VAL A 85 -10.48 -10.38 1.66
N LEU A 86 -9.67 -9.70 2.47
CA LEU A 86 -9.26 -10.20 3.78
C LEU A 86 -10.45 -10.30 4.75
N GLY A 87 -11.44 -9.40 4.63
CA GLY A 87 -12.65 -9.51 5.43
C GLY A 87 -13.46 -10.78 5.16
N LEU A 88 -13.38 -11.36 3.96
CA LEU A 88 -14.03 -12.64 3.64
C LEU A 88 -13.37 -13.83 4.35
N VAL A 89 -12.08 -13.74 4.68
CA VAL A 89 -11.32 -14.84 5.31
C VAL A 89 -11.21 -14.70 6.83
N GLY A 90 -12.10 -13.91 7.44
CA GLY A 90 -12.17 -13.75 8.89
C GLY A 90 -11.31 -12.63 9.47
N ALA A 91 -10.71 -11.78 8.62
CA ALA A 91 -9.86 -10.69 9.08
C ALA A 91 -10.63 -9.41 9.49
N GLY A 92 -11.96 -9.44 9.59
CA GLY A 92 -12.73 -8.25 10.01
C GLY A 92 -13.28 -7.37 8.87
N GLY A 93 -14.03 -6.33 9.23
CA GLY A 93 -14.44 -5.27 8.30
C GLY A 93 -15.63 -5.59 7.39
N ILE A 94 -15.73 -4.87 6.27
CA ILE A 94 -16.87 -4.95 5.33
C ILE A 94 -17.01 -6.36 4.73
N GLY A 95 -15.90 -7.07 4.50
CA GLY A 95 -15.94 -8.45 4.02
C GLY A 95 -16.62 -9.44 4.98
N LEU A 96 -16.53 -9.22 6.30
CA LEU A 96 -17.30 -10.02 7.26
C LEU A 96 -18.81 -9.77 7.15
N GLN A 97 -19.20 -8.51 6.99
CA GLN A 97 -20.60 -8.13 6.83
C GLN A 97 -21.17 -8.70 5.52
N LEU A 98 -20.37 -8.69 4.45
CA LEU A 98 -20.71 -9.32 3.18
C LEU A 98 -20.91 -10.83 3.34
N ASN A 99 -19.98 -11.52 4.02
CA ASN A 99 -20.07 -12.95 4.26
C ASN A 99 -21.31 -13.30 5.12
N SER A 100 -21.58 -12.51 6.17
CA SER A 100 -22.78 -12.66 6.99
C SER A 100 -24.06 -12.50 6.17
N ALA A 101 -24.15 -11.48 5.31
CA ALA A 101 -25.32 -11.24 4.47
C ALA A 101 -25.56 -12.37 3.45
N ILE A 102 -24.47 -12.92 2.87
CA ILE A 102 -24.54 -14.09 1.98
C ILE A 102 -25.06 -15.31 2.75
N ASN A 103 -24.52 -15.60 3.94
CA ASN A 103 -24.94 -16.74 4.76
C ASN A 103 -26.40 -16.62 5.24
N SER A 104 -26.89 -15.39 5.44
CA SER A 104 -28.29 -15.12 5.77
C SER A 104 -29.22 -15.06 4.55
N LEU A 105 -28.73 -15.34 3.34
CA LEU A 105 -29.48 -15.24 2.08
C LEU A 105 -30.12 -13.85 1.87
N ALA A 106 -29.55 -12.81 2.48
CA ALA A 106 -30.05 -11.45 2.46
C ALA A 106 -29.54 -10.71 1.21
N TRP A 107 -30.02 -11.11 0.04
CA TRP A 107 -29.52 -10.61 -1.26
C TRP A 107 -29.59 -9.09 -1.41
N ASN A 108 -30.61 -8.43 -0.85
CA ASN A 108 -30.68 -6.96 -0.83
C ASN A 108 -29.48 -6.34 -0.10
N GLN A 109 -29.10 -6.91 1.04
CA GLN A 109 -27.96 -6.42 1.83
C GLN A 109 -26.63 -6.72 1.12
N VAL A 110 -26.52 -7.87 0.47
CA VAL A 110 -25.36 -8.22 -0.36
C VAL A 110 -25.16 -7.18 -1.47
N SER A 111 -26.22 -6.82 -2.20
CA SER A 111 -26.14 -5.83 -3.29
C SER A 111 -25.70 -4.45 -2.80
N VAL A 112 -26.21 -3.99 -1.65
CA VAL A 112 -25.83 -2.70 -1.06
C VAL A 112 -24.36 -2.69 -0.62
N ILE A 113 -23.91 -3.75 0.06
CA ILE A 113 -22.50 -3.88 0.47
C ILE A 113 -21.58 -3.92 -0.75
N PHE A 114 -21.97 -4.67 -1.79
CA PHE A 114 -21.21 -4.75 -3.03
C PHE A 114 -21.09 -3.40 -3.73
N LEU A 115 -22.18 -2.64 -3.80
CA LEU A 115 -22.19 -1.29 -4.36
C LEU A 115 -21.28 -0.34 -3.56
N MET A 116 -21.29 -0.40 -2.23
CA MET A 116 -20.39 0.41 -1.39
C MET A 116 -18.91 0.08 -1.62
N ILE A 117 -18.57 -1.20 -1.72
CA ILE A 117 -17.20 -1.64 -2.08
C ILE A 117 -16.82 -1.07 -3.44
N PHE A 118 -17.70 -1.20 -4.44
CA PHE A 118 -17.45 -0.73 -5.80
C PHE A 118 -17.18 0.77 -5.85
N VAL A 119 -18.03 1.58 -5.20
CA VAL A 119 -17.85 3.04 -5.11
C VAL A 119 -16.55 3.40 -4.40
N THR A 120 -16.22 2.69 -3.31
CA THR A 120 -14.98 2.93 -2.56
C THR A 120 -13.74 2.64 -3.40
N VAL A 121 -13.76 1.56 -4.17
CA VAL A 121 -12.65 1.20 -5.07
C VAL A 121 -12.49 2.24 -6.17
N LEU A 122 -13.59 2.68 -6.81
CA LEU A 122 -13.53 3.73 -7.83
C LEU A 122 -13.01 5.05 -7.27
N ALA A 123 -13.46 5.44 -6.07
CA ALA A 123 -12.96 6.64 -5.40
C ALA A 123 -11.47 6.54 -5.07
N SER A 124 -11.01 5.38 -4.58
CA SER A 124 -9.59 5.10 -4.31
C SER A 124 -8.74 5.20 -5.58
N GLU A 125 -9.19 4.60 -6.68
CA GLU A 125 -8.49 4.64 -7.96
C GLU A 125 -8.37 6.08 -8.49
N TRP A 126 -9.46 6.85 -8.38
CA TRP A 126 -9.48 8.26 -8.78
C TRP A 126 -8.52 9.12 -7.95
N VAL A 127 -8.55 8.99 -6.62
CA VAL A 127 -7.61 9.69 -5.72
C VAL A 127 -6.17 9.29 -6.04
N SER A 128 -5.92 8.00 -6.22
CA SER A 128 -4.58 7.47 -6.52
C SER A 128 -4.05 7.96 -7.86
N ALA A 129 -4.91 8.10 -8.88
CA ALA A 129 -4.55 8.69 -10.15
C ALA A 129 -4.23 10.19 -9.99
N ARG A 130 -5.07 10.93 -9.27
CA ARG A 130 -4.91 12.38 -9.10
C ARG A 130 -3.65 12.75 -8.31
N VAL A 131 -3.32 11.98 -7.28
CA VAL A 131 -2.10 12.16 -6.47
C VAL A 131 -0.86 11.83 -7.30
N ARG A 132 -0.88 10.74 -8.10
CA ARG A 132 0.25 10.42 -8.98
C ARG A 132 0.53 11.53 -10.00
N HIS A 133 -0.52 12.08 -10.63
CA HIS A 133 -0.38 13.21 -11.56
C HIS A 133 0.06 14.54 -10.92
N ALA A 134 -0.01 14.67 -9.59
CA ALA A 134 0.41 15.89 -8.90
C ALA A 134 1.86 15.81 -8.41
N ILE A 135 2.42 14.59 -8.29
CA ILE A 135 3.76 14.34 -7.74
C ILE A 135 4.76 13.96 -8.83
N ILE A 136 4.30 13.34 -9.91
CA ILE A 136 5.07 12.92 -11.09
C ILE A 136 4.71 13.84 -12.25
#